data_AF-S7MFE2-F1
#
_entry.id   AF-S7MFE2-F1
#
_cell.length_a   1.000
_cell.length_b   1.000
_cell.length_c   1.000
_cell.angle_alpha   90.00
_cell.angle_beta   90.00
_cell.angle_gamma   90.00
#
_symmetry.space_group_name_H-M   'P 1'
#
loop_
_entity.id
_entity.type
_entity.pdbx_description
1 polymer ?
#
loop_
_entity_poly.entity_id
_entity_poly.type
_entity_poly.pdbx_seq_one_letter_code
_entity_poly.pdbx_strand_id
1 'polypeptide(L)'
;MQCFFSFFLVFRNQLPRKNDFYSHEPPSEDPPPETGASVRLQLQSGAQLCRVCGCLGPKTCSRCRQAHYCSKDHQAVDWRCGHKQACRQAGNVDNTVPDHNFLFPEFEIVIETEDETTPEVSEKEDEPEIIGSMGEAPAEELESMAKHESREDKIFQEFKNKIALEPEQILRYGRGLAPIWISGENVPQEEDIPDCPCGAKRIFEFQVMPQLLNYLKADRLGKSVDWGVLAVYTCAESCSLGTGYTEEFVWKQDVTDTP
;
A
#
# COMPACT_ATOMS: atom_id res chain seq x y z
N MET A 1 -24.94 -2.94 -10.15
CA MET A 1 -23.82 -3.86 -9.82
C MET A 1 -22.61 -3.42 -10.64
N GLN A 2 -21.95 -2.37 -10.20
CA GLN A 2 -20.75 -1.86 -10.86
C GLN A 2 -19.57 -2.45 -10.10
N CYS A 3 -18.96 -3.49 -10.68
CA CYS A 3 -17.69 -4.01 -10.21
C CYS A 3 -16.62 -2.95 -10.46
N PHE A 4 -16.44 -2.03 -9.50
CA PHE A 4 -15.20 -1.28 -9.38
C PHE A 4 -14.12 -2.30 -9.03
N PHE A 5 -13.22 -2.57 -9.98
CA PHE A 5 -12.06 -3.40 -9.73
C PHE A 5 -11.16 -2.69 -8.72
N SER A 6 -11.37 -2.96 -7.43
CA SER A 6 -10.35 -2.68 -6.42
C SER A 6 -9.17 -3.60 -6.68
N PHE A 7 -8.03 -3.05 -7.07
CA PHE A 7 -6.78 -3.79 -7.28
C PHE A 7 -6.05 -4.12 -5.96
N PHE A 8 -6.63 -3.73 -4.82
CA PHE A 8 -6.05 -3.93 -3.51
C PHE A 8 -6.81 -5.00 -2.75
N LEU A 9 -6.05 -5.95 -2.19
CA LEU A 9 -6.54 -6.96 -1.28
C LEU A 9 -5.78 -6.80 0.03
N VAL A 10 -6.49 -6.84 1.15
CA VAL A 10 -5.89 -6.79 2.47
C VAL A 10 -6.10 -8.12 3.17
N PHE A 11 -5.01 -8.65 3.69
CA PHE A 11 -5.01 -9.91 4.42
C PHE A 11 -4.36 -9.71 5.79
N ARG A 12 -5.11 -10.03 6.84
CA ARG A 12 -4.62 -10.07 8.21
C ARG A 12 -4.11 -11.47 8.55
N ASN A 13 -2.93 -11.55 9.13
CA ASN A 13 -2.42 -12.75 9.79
C ASN A 13 -2.06 -12.38 11.23
N GLN A 14 -2.73 -13.02 12.19
CA GLN A 14 -2.47 -12.80 13.60
C GLN A 14 -1.71 -13.97 14.18
N LEU A 15 -0.41 -13.78 14.37
CA LEU A 15 0.42 -14.70 15.11
C LEU A 15 0.51 -14.23 16.57
N PRO A 16 0.38 -15.13 17.55
CA PRO A 16 0.69 -14.80 18.94
C PRO A 16 2.16 -14.37 19.05
N ARG A 17 2.45 -13.48 20.01
CA ARG A 17 3.81 -12.99 20.29
C ARG A 17 4.83 -14.13 20.40
N LYS A 18 4.44 -15.22 21.05
CA LYS A 18 5.19 -16.47 21.03
C LYS A 18 4.59 -17.38 19.96
N ASN A 19 5.33 -17.64 18.89
CA ASN A 19 4.95 -18.53 17.81
C ASN A 19 6.17 -19.31 17.29
N ASP A 20 5.93 -20.28 16.40
CA ASP A 20 6.97 -21.19 15.91
C ASP A 20 7.80 -20.60 14.75
N PHE A 21 7.44 -19.41 14.25
CA PHE A 21 8.02 -18.80 13.04
C PHE A 21 9.01 -17.68 13.36
N TYR A 22 8.76 -16.91 14.41
CA TYR A 22 9.53 -15.72 14.79
C TYR A 22 10.05 -15.84 16.22
N SER A 23 11.22 -15.25 16.46
CA SER A 23 11.75 -15.08 17.81
C SER A 23 10.80 -14.25 18.66
N HIS A 24 10.76 -14.55 19.96
CA HIS A 24 9.99 -13.76 20.92
C HIS A 24 10.55 -12.35 21.13
N GLU A 25 11.88 -12.22 21.01
CA GLU A 25 12.58 -10.94 21.08
C GLU A 25 12.85 -10.43 19.66
N PRO A 26 12.69 -9.11 19.43
CA PRO A 26 12.97 -8.51 18.14
C PRO A 26 14.46 -8.67 17.79
N PRO A 27 14.80 -8.71 16.48
CA PRO A 27 16.20 -8.66 16.06
C PRO A 27 16.84 -7.32 16.49
N SER A 28 18.18 -7.29 16.56
CA SER A 28 18.90 -6.03 16.78
C SER A 28 18.68 -5.07 15.61
N GLU A 29 18.57 -3.77 15.91
CA GLU A 29 18.57 -2.70 14.90
C GLU A 29 19.95 -2.46 14.31
N ASP A 30 21.02 -2.92 14.99
CA ASP A 30 22.37 -2.86 14.44
C ASP A 30 22.45 -3.70 13.15
N PRO A 31 23.04 -3.15 12.06
CA PRO A 31 23.19 -3.90 10.83
C PRO A 31 23.98 -5.18 11.14
N PRO A 32 23.50 -6.35 10.68
CA PRO A 32 24.27 -7.57 10.84
C PRO A 32 25.64 -7.34 10.21
N PRO A 33 26.72 -7.88 10.81
CA PRO A 33 28.03 -7.81 10.17
C PRO A 33 27.88 -8.31 8.74
N GLU A 34 28.51 -7.62 7.78
CA GLU A 34 28.53 -8.00 6.36
C GLU A 34 29.18 -9.37 6.20
N THR A 35 28.45 -10.41 6.58
CA THR A 35 28.65 -11.75 6.12
C THR A 35 28.22 -11.65 4.67
N GLY A 36 29.15 -11.81 3.72
CA GLY A 36 28.86 -11.85 2.28
C GLY A 36 27.98 -13.05 1.88
N ALA A 37 26.98 -13.38 2.70
CA ALA A 37 25.99 -14.40 2.51
C ALA A 37 25.04 -13.93 1.41
N SER A 38 25.44 -14.25 0.18
CA SER A 38 24.54 -14.27 -0.98
C SER A 38 23.22 -14.96 -0.60
N VAL A 39 22.10 -14.29 -0.90
CA VAL A 39 20.74 -14.82 -0.69
C VAL A 39 20.63 -16.15 -1.40
N ARG A 40 20.48 -17.25 -0.64
CA ARG A 40 20.34 -18.58 -1.22
C ARG A 40 18.93 -18.76 -1.77
N LEU A 41 18.81 -19.00 -3.07
CA LEU A 41 17.56 -19.35 -3.76
C LEU A 41 17.07 -20.79 -3.47
N GLN A 42 17.43 -21.35 -2.31
CA GLN A 42 16.99 -22.65 -1.85
C GLN A 42 16.66 -22.59 -0.36
N LEU A 43 15.48 -23.04 0.01
CA LEU A 43 15.06 -23.15 1.41
C LEU A 43 15.81 -24.29 2.11
N GLN A 44 15.83 -24.26 3.45
CA GLN A 44 16.40 -25.35 4.27
C GLN A 44 15.72 -26.70 4.02
N SER A 45 14.46 -26.70 3.59
CA SER A 45 13.72 -27.90 3.17
C SER A 45 14.21 -28.50 1.84
N GLY A 46 15.13 -27.82 1.15
CA GLY A 46 15.62 -28.19 -0.19
C GLY A 46 14.77 -27.63 -1.33
N ALA A 47 13.62 -27.02 -1.04
CA ALA A 47 12.74 -26.41 -2.03
C ALA A 47 13.44 -25.24 -2.75
N GLN A 48 13.39 -25.26 -4.08
CA GLN A 48 14.04 -24.27 -4.93
C GLN A 48 13.14 -23.07 -5.13
N LEU A 49 13.73 -21.87 -5.11
CA LEU A 49 13.03 -20.60 -5.26
C LEU A 49 13.21 -20.05 -6.66
N CYS A 50 12.21 -19.30 -7.10
CA CYS A 50 12.21 -18.61 -8.36
C CYS A 50 13.28 -17.52 -8.33
N ARG A 51 14.20 -17.57 -9.28
CA ARG A 51 15.29 -16.59 -9.42
C ARG A 51 14.81 -15.15 -9.63
N VAL A 52 13.54 -14.95 -10.00
CA VAL A 52 12.94 -13.65 -10.31
C VAL A 52 12.23 -13.04 -9.11
N CYS A 53 11.40 -13.82 -8.42
CA CYS A 53 10.50 -13.29 -7.39
C CYS A 53 10.67 -13.95 -6.01
N GLY A 54 11.58 -14.92 -5.86
CA GLY A 54 11.79 -15.63 -4.60
C GLY A 54 10.69 -16.61 -4.19
N CYS A 55 9.54 -16.66 -4.87
CA CYS A 55 8.49 -17.66 -4.62
C CYS A 55 8.94 -19.08 -5.00
N LEU A 56 8.16 -20.12 -4.67
CA LEU A 56 8.48 -21.50 -5.05
C LEU A 56 8.71 -21.65 -6.57
N GLY A 57 9.86 -22.25 -6.94
CA GLY A 57 10.33 -22.41 -8.31
C GLY A 57 10.32 -23.87 -8.78
N PRO A 58 9.16 -24.50 -9.01
CA PRO A 58 9.07 -25.91 -9.40
C PRO A 58 9.61 -26.17 -10.82
N LYS A 59 9.72 -25.15 -11.67
CA LYS A 59 10.21 -25.28 -13.05
C LYS A 59 11.68 -25.00 -13.08
N THR A 60 12.43 -25.81 -13.83
CA THR A 60 13.88 -25.63 -13.98
C THR A 60 14.22 -25.31 -15.44
N CYS A 61 15.22 -24.46 -15.65
CA CYS A 61 15.78 -24.22 -16.97
C CYS A 61 16.26 -25.54 -17.58
N SER A 62 15.67 -25.94 -18.71
CA SER A 62 15.97 -27.21 -19.38
C SER A 62 17.42 -27.33 -19.86
N ARG A 63 18.11 -26.18 -20.03
CA ARG A 63 19.49 -26.11 -20.51
C ARG A 63 20.51 -26.27 -19.39
N CYS A 64 20.50 -25.41 -18.37
CA CYS A 64 21.50 -25.45 -17.29
C CYS A 64 21.10 -26.34 -16.11
N ARG A 65 19.80 -26.62 -15.95
CA ARG A 65 19.20 -27.35 -14.82
C ARG A 65 19.51 -26.76 -13.42
N GLN A 66 19.96 -25.50 -13.37
CA GLN A 66 20.35 -24.80 -12.14
C GLN A 66 19.41 -23.64 -11.80
N ALA A 67 18.88 -22.94 -12.81
CA ALA A 67 17.94 -21.84 -12.57
C ALA A 67 16.50 -22.35 -12.42
N HIS A 68 15.81 -21.87 -11.39
CA HIS A 68 14.45 -22.27 -11.04
C HIS A 68 13.46 -21.10 -11.18
N TYR A 69 12.22 -21.41 -11.56
CA TYR A 69 11.17 -20.44 -11.88
C TYR A 69 9.78 -20.91 -11.44
N CYS A 70 8.93 -19.98 -11.00
CA CYS A 70 7.52 -20.25 -10.73
C CYS A 70 6.71 -20.39 -12.03
N SER A 71 7.06 -19.62 -13.07
CA SER A 71 6.33 -19.55 -14.34
C SER A 71 7.26 -19.50 -15.55
N LYS A 72 6.67 -19.73 -16.74
CA LYS A 72 7.39 -19.53 -18.01
C LYS A 72 7.66 -18.05 -18.25
N ASP A 73 6.80 -17.17 -17.75
CA ASP A 73 6.93 -15.72 -17.90
C ASP A 73 8.16 -15.21 -17.14
N HIS A 74 8.35 -15.64 -15.88
CA HIS A 74 9.54 -15.30 -15.11
C HIS A 74 10.81 -15.87 -15.74
N GLN A 75 10.76 -17.08 -16.30
CA GLN A 75 11.88 -17.60 -17.08
C GLN A 75 12.20 -16.70 -18.30
N ALA A 76 11.19 -16.21 -19.02
CA ALA A 76 11.37 -15.36 -20.19
C ALA A 76 11.90 -13.95 -19.84
N VAL A 77 11.47 -13.38 -18.71
CA VAL A 77 11.99 -12.13 -18.16
C VAL A 77 13.48 -12.29 -17.84
N ASP A 78 13.84 -13.25 -16.99
CA ASP A 78 15.23 -13.48 -16.58
C ASP A 78 16.14 -13.84 -17.76
N TRP A 79 15.64 -14.60 -18.74
CA TRP A 79 16.37 -14.90 -19.96
C TRP A 79 16.80 -13.66 -20.72
N ARG A 80 15.93 -12.64 -20.81
CA ARG A 80 16.22 -11.35 -21.45
C ARG A 80 17.13 -10.47 -20.59
N CYS A 81 17.02 -10.54 -19.28
CA CYS A 81 17.76 -9.70 -18.33
C CYS A 81 19.18 -10.18 -18.03
N GLY A 82 19.61 -11.35 -18.51
CA GLY A 82 21.00 -11.78 -18.42
C GLY A 82 21.21 -13.30 -18.36
N HIS A 83 20.19 -14.07 -17.97
CA HIS A 83 20.35 -15.52 -17.83
C HIS A 83 20.76 -16.20 -19.15
N LYS A 84 20.38 -15.68 -20.32
CA LYS A 84 20.83 -16.21 -21.62
C LYS A 84 22.35 -16.31 -21.76
N GLN A 85 23.09 -15.36 -21.20
CA GLN A 85 24.55 -15.30 -21.25
C GLN A 85 25.15 -16.21 -20.17
N ALA A 86 24.68 -16.07 -18.93
CA ALA A 86 25.13 -16.88 -17.79
C ALA A 86 24.86 -18.39 -17.97
N CYS A 87 23.71 -18.75 -18.55
CA CYS A 87 23.32 -20.14 -18.81
C CYS A 87 24.29 -20.90 -19.72
N ARG A 88 25.09 -20.19 -20.53
CA ARG A 88 26.10 -20.80 -21.41
C ARG A 88 27.41 -21.13 -20.70
N GLN A 89 27.70 -20.42 -19.61
CA GLN A 89 28.90 -20.60 -18.82
C GLN A 89 28.61 -21.67 -17.77
N ALA A 90 28.95 -22.92 -18.10
CA ALA A 90 28.76 -24.07 -17.21
C ALA A 90 29.68 -23.93 -15.99
N GLY A 91 29.20 -23.28 -14.93
CA GLY A 91 29.92 -23.23 -13.66
C GLY A 91 29.58 -22.10 -12.70
N ASN A 92 28.82 -21.08 -13.11
CA ASN A 92 28.50 -19.98 -12.19
C ASN A 92 27.19 -19.28 -12.58
N VAL A 93 26.07 -20.02 -12.61
CA VAL A 93 24.80 -19.34 -12.33
C VAL A 93 24.84 -19.11 -10.83
N ASP A 94 25.46 -17.99 -10.45
CA ASP A 94 25.55 -17.60 -9.06
C ASP A 94 24.14 -17.68 -8.46
N ASN A 95 24.04 -18.33 -7.30
CA ASN A 95 22.78 -18.46 -6.58
C ASN A 95 22.33 -17.10 -6.02
N THR A 96 23.11 -16.03 -6.23
CA THR A 96 22.70 -14.65 -6.03
C THR A 96 21.44 -14.34 -6.83
N VAL A 97 20.49 -13.73 -6.14
CA VAL A 97 19.36 -13.07 -6.76
C VAL A 97 19.93 -11.98 -7.67
N PRO A 98 19.61 -11.99 -8.98
CA PRO A 98 19.96 -10.87 -9.86
C PRO A 98 19.37 -9.58 -9.30
N ASP A 99 20.12 -8.49 -9.42
CA ASP A 99 19.48 -7.18 -9.31
C ASP A 99 18.50 -7.03 -10.48
N HIS A 100 17.24 -7.25 -10.14
CA HIS A 100 16.14 -7.14 -11.06
C HIS A 100 15.73 -5.68 -11.06
N ASN A 101 16.19 -4.93 -12.06
CA ASN A 101 15.82 -3.51 -12.26
C ASN A 101 14.31 -3.21 -12.36
N PHE A 102 13.45 -4.23 -12.25
CA PHE A 102 11.99 -4.13 -12.17
C PHE A 102 11.43 -4.26 -10.74
N LEU A 103 12.27 -4.54 -9.74
CA LEU A 103 11.85 -4.52 -8.34
C LEU A 103 11.65 -3.07 -7.88
N PHE A 104 10.75 -2.90 -6.90
CA PHE A 104 10.61 -1.63 -6.23
C PHE A 104 11.86 -1.34 -5.40
N PRO A 105 12.25 -0.07 -5.27
CA PRO A 105 13.26 0.32 -4.27
C PRO A 105 12.80 -0.12 -2.88
N GLU A 106 13.76 -0.58 -2.07
CA GLU A 106 13.52 -0.97 -0.68
C GLU A 106 13.78 0.22 0.23
N PHE A 107 12.89 0.43 1.21
CA PHE A 107 12.97 1.47 2.21
C PHE A 107 12.62 0.90 3.59
N GLU A 108 13.21 1.46 4.63
CA GLU A 108 12.80 1.23 6.01
C GLU A 108 11.66 2.18 6.37
N ILE A 109 10.66 1.67 7.09
CA ILE A 109 9.58 2.50 7.64
C ILE A 109 10.00 2.91 9.04
N VAL A 110 10.28 4.20 9.22
CA VAL A 110 10.51 4.79 10.54
C VAL A 110 9.15 5.03 11.20
N ILE A 111 8.99 4.57 12.44
CA ILE A 111 7.73 4.70 13.20
C ILE A 111 7.89 5.82 14.21
N GLU A 112 7.09 6.88 14.04
CA GLU A 112 7.06 8.03 14.92
C GLU A 112 5.63 8.29 15.40
N THR A 113 5.49 8.81 16.61
CA THR A 113 4.20 9.19 17.17
C THR A 113 3.76 10.54 16.63
N GLU A 114 2.52 10.64 16.16
CA GLU A 114 1.92 11.93 15.79
C GLU A 114 1.85 12.80 17.06
N ASP A 115 2.55 13.94 17.07
CA ASP A 115 2.48 14.89 18.19
C ASP A 115 1.04 15.40 18.34
N GLU A 116 0.51 15.37 19.56
CA GLU A 116 -0.79 15.96 19.88
C GLU A 116 -0.68 17.49 19.72
N THR A 117 -0.91 17.98 18.52
CA THR A 117 -1.00 19.42 18.28
C THR A 117 -2.28 19.90 18.97
N THR A 118 -2.15 20.59 20.10
CA THR A 118 -3.23 21.43 20.61
C THR A 118 -3.64 22.36 19.46
N PRO A 119 -4.92 22.40 19.05
CA PRO A 119 -5.34 23.32 18.01
C PRO A 119 -5.09 24.74 18.52
N GLU A 120 -4.02 25.37 18.04
CA GLU A 120 -3.96 26.82 18.06
C GLU A 120 -5.17 27.28 17.25
N VAL A 121 -6.08 27.96 17.96
CA VAL A 121 -7.29 28.53 17.40
C VAL A 121 -6.85 29.52 16.33
N SER A 122 -6.83 29.07 15.07
CA SER A 122 -6.77 29.99 13.94
C SER A 122 -8.05 30.82 13.99
N GLU A 123 -7.86 32.10 14.27
CA GLU A 123 -8.91 33.09 14.34
C GLU A 123 -9.74 33.02 13.05
N LYS A 124 -11.06 33.04 13.22
CA LYS A 124 -12.01 33.14 12.12
C LYS A 124 -11.75 34.46 11.42
N GLU A 125 -11.13 34.42 10.25
CA GLU A 125 -11.15 35.56 9.32
C GLU A 125 -12.44 35.46 8.50
N ASP A 126 -13.34 36.41 8.75
CA ASP A 126 -14.57 36.64 7.99
C ASP A 126 -14.23 36.91 6.50
N GLU A 127 -14.77 36.11 5.58
CA GLU A 127 -14.73 36.44 4.15
C GLU A 127 -15.88 37.37 3.74
N PRO A 128 -15.65 38.32 2.81
CA PRO A 128 -16.64 39.31 2.39
C PRO A 128 -17.64 38.75 1.37
N GLU A 129 -18.93 39.02 1.59
CA GLU A 129 -19.99 38.83 0.58
C GLU A 129 -19.72 39.69 -0.66
N ILE A 130 -19.44 39.06 -1.81
CA ILE A 130 -19.43 39.73 -3.11
C ILE A 130 -20.78 39.51 -3.79
N ILE A 131 -21.63 40.54 -3.70
CA ILE A 131 -22.85 40.68 -4.50
C ILE A 131 -22.45 41.07 -5.93
N GLY A 132 -22.68 40.18 -6.90
CA GLY A 132 -22.45 40.43 -8.32
C GLY A 132 -23.49 39.75 -9.21
N SER A 133 -24.47 40.54 -9.68
CA SER A 133 -25.54 40.14 -10.60
C SER A 133 -25.02 39.88 -12.03
N MET A 134 -25.39 38.75 -12.64
CA MET A 134 -25.89 38.63 -14.04
C MET A 134 -26.00 37.16 -14.50
N GLY A 135 -27.18 36.78 -15.02
CA GLY A 135 -27.34 35.76 -16.07
C GLY A 135 -27.87 34.38 -15.64
N GLU A 136 -29.08 34.04 -16.10
CA GLU A 136 -29.82 32.80 -15.82
C GLU A 136 -29.12 31.52 -16.32
N ALA A 137 -28.42 30.83 -15.42
CA ALA A 137 -28.62 29.39 -15.21
C ALA A 137 -29.42 29.23 -13.90
N PRO A 138 -29.98 28.06 -13.54
CA PRO A 138 -30.79 27.94 -12.33
C PRO A 138 -29.93 28.37 -11.13
N ALA A 139 -30.27 29.49 -10.51
CA ALA A 139 -29.45 30.10 -9.45
C ALA A 139 -29.23 29.12 -8.28
N GLU A 140 -30.20 28.24 -8.05
CA GLU A 140 -30.13 27.16 -7.06
C GLU A 140 -29.05 26.12 -7.42
N GLU A 141 -28.89 25.79 -8.71
CA GLU A 141 -27.91 24.81 -9.18
C GLU A 141 -26.49 25.40 -9.10
N LEU A 142 -26.29 26.63 -9.54
CA LEU A 142 -25.02 27.36 -9.42
C LEU A 142 -24.60 27.59 -7.95
N GLU A 143 -25.54 27.94 -7.07
CA GLU A 143 -25.27 28.11 -5.65
C GLU A 143 -24.94 26.77 -4.96
N SER A 144 -25.61 25.69 -5.37
CA SER A 144 -25.31 24.35 -4.89
C SER A 144 -23.90 23.88 -5.32
N MET A 145 -23.49 24.21 -6.54
CA MET A 145 -22.15 23.93 -7.07
C MET A 145 -21.07 24.72 -6.31
N ALA A 146 -21.25 26.02 -6.11
CA ALA A 146 -20.30 26.85 -5.36
C ALA A 146 -20.16 26.41 -3.89
N LYS A 147 -21.26 25.98 -3.26
CA LYS A 147 -21.23 25.40 -1.91
C LYS A 147 -20.53 24.04 -1.87
N HIS A 148 -20.64 23.25 -2.93
CA HIS A 148 -19.96 21.96 -3.06
C HIS A 148 -18.44 22.15 -3.15
N GLU A 149 -18.00 22.99 -4.09
CA GLU A 149 -16.57 23.31 -4.31
C GLU A 149 -15.94 23.87 -3.02
N SER A 150 -16.61 24.81 -2.35
CA SER A 150 -16.09 25.37 -1.09
C SER A 150 -16.04 24.36 0.07
N ARG A 151 -16.84 23.30 0.06
CA ARG A 151 -16.75 22.19 1.03
C ARG A 151 -15.60 21.26 0.70
N GLU A 152 -15.45 20.88 -0.56
CA GLU A 152 -14.36 20.01 -1.01
C GLU A 152 -13.00 20.66 -0.80
N ASP A 153 -12.88 21.96 -1.10
CA ASP A 153 -11.67 22.73 -0.83
C ASP A 153 -11.32 22.72 0.66
N LYS A 154 -12.30 22.86 1.56
CA LYS A 154 -12.05 22.80 3.00
C LYS A 154 -11.51 21.44 3.43
N ILE A 155 -12.12 20.35 2.96
CA ILE A 155 -11.67 18.97 3.27
C ILE A 155 -10.25 18.77 2.76
N PHE A 156 -9.96 19.22 1.54
CA PHE A 156 -8.64 19.10 0.95
C PHE A 156 -7.58 19.96 1.68
N GLN A 157 -7.94 21.16 2.14
CA GLN A 157 -7.05 22.00 2.94
C GLN A 157 -6.79 21.39 4.33
N GLU A 158 -7.79 20.80 4.98
CA GLU A 158 -7.60 20.06 6.24
C GLU A 158 -6.64 18.88 6.05
N PHE A 159 -6.82 18.10 4.97
CA PHE A 159 -5.90 17.02 4.59
C PHE A 159 -4.48 17.53 4.37
N LYS A 160 -4.32 18.63 3.61
CA LYS A 160 -3.02 19.26 3.34
C LYS A 160 -2.35 19.76 4.61
N ASN A 161 -3.09 20.46 5.48
CA ASN A 161 -2.55 21.00 6.72
C ASN A 161 -2.06 19.87 7.64
N LYS A 162 -2.80 18.77 7.68
CA LYS A 162 -2.41 17.58 8.44
C LYS A 162 -1.12 16.96 7.92
N ILE A 163 -0.99 16.81 6.61
CA ILE A 163 0.19 16.22 5.95
C ILE A 163 1.38 17.18 5.91
N ALA A 164 1.13 18.50 5.94
CA ALA A 164 2.20 19.50 5.94
C ALA A 164 3.11 19.39 7.17
N LEU A 165 2.59 18.84 8.28
CA LEU A 165 3.40 18.52 9.46
C LEU A 165 4.40 17.40 9.19
N GLU A 166 3.98 16.37 8.43
CA GLU A 166 4.84 15.25 8.05
C GLU A 166 4.65 14.85 6.57
N PRO A 167 5.29 15.57 5.63
CA PRO A 167 5.08 15.39 4.20
C PRO A 167 5.66 14.07 3.66
N GLU A 168 6.54 13.41 4.41
CA GLU A 168 7.11 12.10 4.06
C GLU A 168 6.23 10.93 4.55
N GLN A 169 5.15 11.22 5.28
CA GLN A 169 4.24 10.20 5.82
C GLN A 169 3.60 9.36 4.71
N ILE A 170 3.95 8.06 4.70
CA ILE A 170 3.35 7.08 3.78
C ILE A 170 2.21 6.27 4.40
N LEU A 171 2.14 6.21 5.73
CA LEU A 171 1.17 5.41 6.48
C LEU A 171 0.77 6.17 7.74
N ARG A 172 -0.53 6.17 8.04
CA ARG A 172 -1.08 6.70 9.28
C ARG A 172 -1.82 5.60 10.02
N TYR A 173 -1.26 5.17 11.13
CA TYR A 173 -1.86 4.14 11.98
C TYR A 173 -2.74 4.77 13.06
N GLY A 174 -3.93 4.21 13.27
CA GLY A 174 -4.90 4.79 14.19
C GLY A 174 -6.12 3.91 14.37
N ARG A 175 -5.98 2.79 15.09
CA ARG A 175 -7.09 1.84 15.25
C ARG A 175 -8.28 2.47 15.97
N GLY A 176 -9.45 2.46 15.33
CA GLY A 176 -10.69 3.07 15.81
C GLY A 176 -10.76 4.59 15.63
N LEU A 177 -9.76 5.23 15.00
CA LEU A 177 -9.84 6.64 14.63
C LEU A 177 -10.64 6.82 13.34
N ALA A 178 -11.03 8.06 13.06
CA ALA A 178 -11.56 8.42 11.75
C ALA A 178 -10.42 8.53 10.72
N PRO A 179 -10.59 7.95 9.50
CA PRO A 179 -9.69 8.22 8.39
C PRO A 179 -9.76 9.68 7.96
N ILE A 180 -8.67 10.18 7.39
CA ILE A 180 -8.60 11.51 6.78
C ILE A 180 -8.67 11.33 5.26
N TRP A 181 -9.58 12.05 4.63
CA TRP A 181 -9.91 11.93 3.22
C TRP A 181 -9.45 13.16 2.43
N ILE A 182 -9.20 12.97 1.15
CA ILE A 182 -8.79 14.04 0.21
C ILE A 182 -10.01 14.84 -0.27
N SER A 183 -11.15 14.16 -0.42
CA SER A 183 -12.43 14.73 -0.82
C SER A 183 -13.55 14.23 0.11
N GLY A 184 -14.64 14.99 0.17
CA GLY A 184 -15.90 14.54 0.79
C GLY A 184 -16.69 13.55 -0.08
N GLU A 185 -16.27 13.35 -1.33
CA GLU A 185 -16.80 12.35 -2.23
C GLU A 185 -16.10 11.00 -2.06
N ASN A 186 -16.82 9.93 -2.42
CA ASN A 186 -16.31 8.55 -2.39
C ASN A 186 -15.72 8.16 -1.01
N VAL A 187 -16.41 8.59 0.05
CA VAL A 187 -16.13 8.22 1.45
C VAL A 187 -17.10 7.12 1.86
N PRO A 188 -16.63 5.99 2.42
CA PRO A 188 -17.48 4.87 2.77
C PRO A 188 -18.43 5.24 3.92
N GLN A 189 -19.68 4.83 3.81
CA GLN A 189 -20.60 4.82 4.94
C GLN A 189 -20.44 3.52 5.74
N GLU A 190 -21.04 3.46 6.94
CA GLU A 190 -20.98 2.26 7.78
C GLU A 190 -21.59 1.02 7.09
N GLU A 191 -22.57 1.22 6.21
CA GLU A 191 -23.22 0.16 5.44
C GLU A 191 -22.35 -0.39 4.30
N ASP A 192 -21.40 0.41 3.81
CA ASP A 192 -20.48 0.02 2.74
C ASP A 192 -19.35 -0.88 3.25
N ILE A 193 -19.13 -0.88 4.57
CA ILE A 193 -18.08 -1.67 5.22
C ILE A 193 -18.70 -3.01 5.65
N PRO A 194 -18.33 -4.13 4.99
CA PRO A 194 -18.91 -5.42 5.32
C PRO A 194 -18.48 -5.89 6.72
N ASP A 195 -19.36 -6.65 7.36
CA ASP A 195 -19.06 -7.32 8.62
C ASP A 195 -17.97 -8.39 8.44
N CYS A 196 -17.20 -8.62 9.50
CA CYS A 196 -16.21 -9.68 9.54
C CYS A 196 -16.92 -11.05 9.47
N PRO A 197 -16.32 -12.10 8.87
CA PRO A 197 -16.91 -13.43 8.83
C PRO A 197 -17.25 -14.03 10.21
N CYS A 198 -16.67 -13.53 11.31
CA CYS A 198 -17.06 -13.92 12.67
C CYS A 198 -18.36 -13.27 13.18
N GLY A 199 -18.93 -12.31 12.45
CA GLY A 199 -20.12 -11.53 12.83
C GLY A 199 -19.84 -10.19 13.51
N ALA A 200 -18.57 -9.87 13.80
CA ALA A 200 -18.20 -8.57 14.36
C ALA A 200 -18.09 -7.49 13.28
N LYS A 201 -18.30 -6.22 13.68
CA LYS A 201 -18.05 -5.06 12.81
C LYS A 201 -16.55 -4.93 12.51
N ARG A 202 -16.25 -4.36 11.33
CA ARG A 202 -14.88 -3.91 11.02
C ARG A 202 -14.73 -2.45 11.41
N ILE A 203 -13.59 -2.11 11.99
CA ILE A 203 -13.21 -0.75 12.38
C ILE A 203 -11.98 -0.34 11.61
N PHE A 204 -11.80 0.97 11.41
CA PHE A 204 -10.59 1.51 10.81
C PHE A 204 -9.35 1.08 11.62
N GLU A 205 -8.29 0.66 10.94
CA GLU A 205 -7.01 0.32 11.57
C GLU A 205 -5.89 1.29 11.17
N PHE A 206 -5.72 1.52 9.87
CA PHE A 206 -4.74 2.46 9.34
C PHE A 206 -5.11 2.90 7.92
N GLN A 207 -4.49 3.99 7.45
CA GLN A 207 -4.58 4.43 6.06
C GLN A 207 -3.20 4.50 5.40
N VAL A 208 -3.15 4.16 4.12
CA VAL A 208 -1.98 4.34 3.25
C VAL A 208 -2.15 5.64 2.49
N MET A 209 -1.13 6.50 2.60
CA MET A 209 -1.11 7.83 2.02
C MET A 209 -0.69 7.78 0.54
N PRO A 210 -1.12 8.76 -0.28
CA PRO A 210 -0.74 8.81 -1.70
C PRO A 210 0.77 9.04 -1.87
N GLN A 211 1.41 9.64 -0.86
CA GLN A 211 2.85 9.92 -0.84
C GLN A 211 3.71 8.66 -1.09
N LEU A 212 3.23 7.47 -0.74
CA LEU A 212 3.92 6.21 -1.01
C LEU A 212 4.20 6.00 -2.50
N LEU A 213 3.34 6.51 -3.40
CA LEU A 213 3.50 6.41 -4.85
C LEU A 213 4.79 7.05 -5.35
N ASN A 214 5.21 8.16 -4.71
CA ASN A 214 6.44 8.87 -5.06
C ASN A 214 7.70 8.01 -4.79
N TYR A 215 7.63 7.11 -3.82
CA TYR A 215 8.74 6.24 -3.46
C TYR A 215 8.75 4.94 -4.26
N LEU A 216 7.59 4.40 -4.63
CA LEU A 216 7.47 3.12 -5.34
C LEU A 216 8.06 3.17 -6.76
N LYS A 217 8.14 4.33 -7.42
CA LYS A 217 8.66 4.45 -8.81
C LYS A 217 7.97 3.48 -9.79
N ALA A 218 6.65 3.30 -9.63
CA ALA A 218 5.85 2.29 -10.34
C ALA A 218 5.79 2.47 -11.86
N ASP A 219 6.08 3.68 -12.38
CA ASP A 219 6.15 3.98 -13.82
C ASP A 219 7.08 3.06 -14.60
N ARG A 220 8.10 2.50 -13.93
CA ARG A 220 9.06 1.55 -14.53
C ARG A 220 8.41 0.26 -15.03
N LEU A 221 7.24 -0.11 -14.52
CA LEU A 221 6.53 -1.33 -14.85
C LEU A 221 5.49 -1.15 -15.98
N GLY A 222 5.36 0.06 -16.53
CA GLY A 222 4.40 0.36 -17.60
C GLY A 222 2.93 0.22 -17.19
N LYS A 223 2.66 0.18 -15.88
CA LYS A 223 1.33 0.22 -15.27
C LYS A 223 1.30 1.38 -14.30
N SER A 224 0.36 2.31 -14.48
CA SER A 224 0.09 3.33 -13.48
C SER A 224 -0.68 2.69 -12.32
N VAL A 225 -0.15 2.86 -11.11
CA VAL A 225 -0.89 2.59 -9.88
C VAL A 225 -1.13 3.94 -9.25
N ASP A 226 -2.38 4.25 -8.97
CA ASP A 226 -2.76 5.54 -8.40
C ASP A 226 -3.92 5.36 -7.41
N TRP A 227 -3.87 6.11 -6.32
CA TRP A 227 -4.87 6.20 -5.28
C TRP A 227 -4.72 7.50 -4.52
N GLY A 228 -5.84 8.04 -4.04
CA GLY A 228 -5.85 9.13 -3.09
C GLY A 228 -5.54 8.63 -1.68
N VAL A 229 -6.44 7.83 -1.10
CA VAL A 229 -6.26 7.22 0.22
C VAL A 229 -6.72 5.77 0.18
N LEU A 230 -5.93 4.86 0.74
CA LEU A 230 -6.40 3.50 1.03
C LEU A 230 -6.69 3.39 2.53
N ALA A 231 -7.96 3.28 2.90
CA ALA A 231 -8.36 3.07 4.29
C ALA A 231 -8.58 1.58 4.55
N VAL A 232 -7.87 1.03 5.53
CA VAL A 232 -7.93 -0.38 5.90
C VAL A 232 -8.81 -0.57 7.12
N TYR A 233 -9.76 -1.51 7.01
CA TYR A 233 -10.71 -1.84 8.06
C TYR A 233 -10.57 -3.31 8.45
N THR A 234 -10.44 -3.57 9.74
CA THR A 234 -10.23 -4.92 10.28
C THR A 234 -11.20 -5.25 11.40
N CYS A 235 -11.33 -6.53 11.71
CA CYS A 235 -12.22 -7.01 12.77
C CYS A 235 -11.99 -6.29 14.12
N ALA A 236 -13.06 -5.70 14.67
CA ALA A 236 -13.02 -5.05 16.00
C ALA A 236 -12.56 -6.02 17.11
N GLU A 237 -13.02 -7.27 17.03
CA GLU A 237 -12.71 -8.32 18.01
C GLU A 237 -11.39 -9.03 17.74
N SER A 238 -10.63 -8.64 16.71
CA SER A 238 -9.39 -9.33 16.33
C SER A 238 -9.61 -10.85 16.21
N CYS A 239 -10.70 -11.27 15.56
CA CYS A 239 -11.07 -12.69 15.56
C CYS A 239 -9.96 -13.55 14.91
N SER A 240 -9.74 -14.74 15.47
CA SER A 240 -8.92 -15.77 14.84
C SER A 240 -9.83 -16.67 14.00
N LEU A 241 -9.75 -16.57 12.67
CA LEU A 241 -10.49 -17.44 11.76
C LEU A 241 -9.68 -18.69 11.34
N GLY A 242 -8.64 -19.04 12.10
CA GLY A 242 -7.79 -20.21 11.87
C GLY A 242 -6.31 -19.86 11.67
N THR A 243 -5.54 -20.80 11.13
CA THR A 243 -4.08 -20.69 10.92
C THR A 243 -3.70 -20.00 9.60
N GLY A 244 -4.67 -19.43 8.89
CA GLY A 244 -4.49 -18.80 7.57
C GLY A 244 -4.64 -17.29 7.60
N TYR A 245 -4.41 -16.68 6.44
CA TYR A 245 -4.71 -15.28 6.20
C TYR A 245 -6.24 -15.06 6.19
N THR A 246 -6.68 -14.03 6.89
CA THR A 246 -8.06 -13.55 6.87
C THR A 246 -8.18 -12.36 5.95
N GLU A 247 -9.10 -12.41 4.99
CA GLU A 247 -9.38 -11.25 4.13
C GLU A 247 -10.10 -10.16 4.93
N GLU A 248 -9.49 -8.98 4.95
CA GLU A 248 -10.02 -7.77 5.55
C GLU A 248 -10.42 -6.78 4.47
N PHE A 249 -11.02 -5.65 4.88
CA PHE A 249 -11.61 -4.72 3.95
C PHE A 249 -10.68 -3.53 3.69
N VAL A 250 -10.62 -3.09 2.44
CA VAL A 250 -9.94 -1.87 2.04
C VAL A 250 -10.87 -1.02 1.21
N TRP A 251 -10.99 0.25 1.60
CA TRP A 251 -11.63 1.28 0.81
C TRP A 251 -10.57 2.07 0.05
N LYS A 252 -10.79 2.28 -1.24
CA LYS A 252 -9.96 3.12 -2.09
C LYS A 252 -10.72 4.40 -2.40
N GLN A 253 -10.19 5.53 -1.94
CA GLN A 253 -10.56 6.84 -2.47
C GLN A 253 -9.64 7.15 -3.66
N ASP A 254 -10.22 7.39 -4.82
CA ASP A 254 -9.50 7.87 -6.01
C ASP A 254 -9.17 9.37 -5.86
N VAL A 255 -8.07 9.81 -6.48
CA VAL A 255 -7.82 11.24 -6.66
C VAL A 255 -8.86 11.71 -7.68
N THR A 256 -9.70 12.67 -7.31
CA THR A 256 -10.61 13.29 -8.28
C THR A 256 -9.77 13.94 -9.36
N ASP A 257 -9.94 13.53 -10.62
CA ASP A 257 -9.38 14.26 -11.75
C ASP A 257 -9.94 15.68 -11.67
N THR A 258 -9.10 16.66 -11.35
CA THR A 258 -9.45 18.05 -11.63
C THR A 258 -9.68 18.14 -13.14
N PRO A 259 -10.88 18.56 -13.60
CA PRO A 259 -11.19 18.63 -15.02
C PRO A 259 -10.28 19.60 -15.80
#